data_AF-A0A738TYP2-F1
#
_entry.id   AF-A0A738TYP2-F1
#
_cell.length_a   1.000
_cell.length_b   1.000
_cell.length_c   1.000
_cell.angle_alpha   90.00
_cell.angle_beta   90.00
_cell.angle_gamma   90.00
#
_symmetry.space_group_name_H-M   'P 1'
#
loop_
_entity.id
_entity.type
_entity.pdbx_description
1 polymer ?
#
loop_
_entity_poly.entity_id
_entity_poly.type
_entity_poly.pdbx_seq_one_letter_code
_entity_poly.pdbx_strand_id
1 'polypeptide(L)' 'DSYEENTGGTIQRYYKVIIAFDVNEDDLRWLKPGMTVDASVITGKHSIMEYLLSPLMKGVDKAFSEPVNTKRLDTP' A
#
# COMPACT_ATOMS: atom_id res chain seq x y z
N ASP A 1 -5.36 3.94 8.16
CA ASP A 1 -5.22 3.99 9.63
C ASP A 1 -3.75 4.22 9.94
N SER A 2 -3.38 5.44 10.34
CA SER A 2 -2.00 5.92 10.55
C SER A 2 -1.91 6.64 11.90
N TYR A 3 -0.77 6.56 12.58
CA TYR A 3 -0.55 7.27 13.83
C TYR A 3 0.73 8.10 13.77
N GLU A 4 0.76 9.18 14.55
CA GLU A 4 1.88 10.10 14.64
C GLU A 4 2.49 10.02 16.02
N GLU A 5 3.81 9.94 16.08
CA GLU A 5 4.57 9.93 17.33
C GLU A 5 5.52 11.13 17.34
N ASN A 6 5.56 11.84 18.47
CA ASN A 6 6.50 12.93 18.69
C ASN A 6 7.66 12.43 19.53
N THR A 7 8.80 12.22 18.89
CA THR A 7 10.02 11.77 19.57
C THR A 7 11.06 12.88 19.44
N GLY A 8 11.40 13.51 20.57
CA GLY A 8 12.47 14.52 20.64
C GLY A 8 12.26 15.76 19.74
N GLY A 9 11.01 16.15 19.47
CA GLY A 9 10.68 17.31 18.63
C GLY A 9 10.55 17.00 17.14
N THR A 10 10.77 15.75 16.72
CA THR A 10 10.50 15.30 15.34
C THR A 10 9.18 14.52 15.32
N ILE A 11 8.27 14.87 14.42
CA ILE A 11 7.02 14.15 14.20
C ILE A 11 7.29 13.04 13.19
N GLN A 12 7.11 11.79 13.61
CA GLN A 12 7.21 10.62 12.75
C GLN A 12 5.82 10.02 12.52
N ARG A 13 5.52 9.71 11.26
CA ARG A 13 4.22 9.15 10.85
C ARG A 13 4.39 7.69 10.48
N TYR A 14 3.55 6.85 11.08
CA TYR A 14 3.54 5.41 10.88
C TYR A 14 2.27 4.95 10.18
N TYR A 15 2.39 3.95 9.32
CA TYR A 15 1.28 3.36 8.58
C TYR A 15 1.13 1.89 8.99
N LYS A 16 -0.11 1.49 9.32
CA LYS A 16 -0.40 0.12 9.70
C LYS A 16 -0.40 -0.78 8.47
N VAL A 17 0.29 -1.91 8.56
CA VAL A 17 0.32 -2.96 7.54
C VAL A 17 0.01 -4.31 8.19
N ILE A 18 -0.60 -5.22 7.42
CA ILE A 18 -0.82 -6.61 7.82
C ILE A 18 0.15 -7.46 7.01
N ILE A 19 0.96 -8.27 7.69
CA ILE A 19 1.90 -9.20 7.08
C ILE A 19 1.44 -10.63 7.36
N ALA A 20 1.53 -11.49 6.35
CA ALA A 20 1.30 -12.93 6.46
C ALA A 20 2.60 -13.64 6.10
N PHE A 21 2.97 -14.64 6.87
CA PHE A 21 4.18 -15.42 6.66
C PHE A 21 3.90 -16.87 7.00
N ASP A 22 4.52 -17.78 6.25
CA ASP A 22 4.46 -19.21 6.52
C ASP A 22 5.44 -19.54 7.64
N VAL A 23 4.97 -20.25 8.66
CA VAL A 23 5.75 -20.63 9.84
C VAL A 23 5.85 -22.14 9.88
N ASN A 24 7.05 -22.65 10.17
CA ASN A 24 7.23 -24.08 10.41
C ASN A 24 6.48 -24.51 11.68
N GLU A 25 6.02 -25.74 11.70
CA GLU A 25 5.19 -26.29 12.79
C GLU A 25 5.91 -26.28 14.16
N ASP A 26 7.24 -26.41 14.15
CA ASP A 26 8.07 -26.32 15.36
C ASP A 26 8.13 -24.90 15.94
N ASP A 27 8.16 -23.88 15.07
CA ASP A 27 8.29 -22.47 15.43
C ASP A 27 6.94 -21.87 15.88
N LEU A 28 5.83 -22.44 15.40
CA LEU A 28 4.46 -22.07 15.80
C LEU A 28 4.23 -22.17 17.30
N ARG A 29 4.89 -23.11 17.99
CA ARG A 29 4.78 -23.27 19.45
C ARG A 29 5.38 -22.12 20.26
N TRP A 30 6.29 -21.35 19.65
CA TRP A 30 7.02 -20.27 20.32
C TRP A 30 6.42 -18.89 20.04
N LEU A 31 5.62 -18.75 18.99
CA LEU A 31 4.95 -17.50 18.63
C LEU A 31 3.76 -17.25 19.54
N LYS A 32 3.74 -16.07 20.16
CA LYS A 32 2.66 -15.61 21.05
C LYS A 32 2.18 -14.21 20.62
N PRO A 33 0.87 -13.92 20.77
CA PRO A 33 0.37 -12.58 20.53
C PRO A 33 1.07 -11.54 21.42
N GLY A 34 1.29 -10.33 20.88
CA GLY A 34 1.93 -9.22 21.60
C GLY A 34 3.46 -9.19 21.53
N MET A 35 4.09 -10.14 20.85
CA MET A 35 5.52 -10.08 20.56
C MET A 35 5.83 -8.92 19.61
N THR A 36 6.91 -8.20 19.90
CA THR A 36 7.54 -7.27 18.95
C THR A 36 8.43 -8.07 18.01
N VAL A 37 8.36 -7.75 16.71
CA VAL A 37 9.14 -8.41 15.68
C VAL A 37 10.03 -7.38 15.01
N ASP A 38 11.30 -7.73 14.81
CA ASP A 38 12.17 -6.98 13.90
C ASP A 38 11.93 -7.49 12.48
N ALA A 39 11.50 -6.59 11.59
CA ALA A 39 11.10 -6.92 10.23
C ALA A 39 11.94 -6.12 9.23
N SER A 40 12.70 -6.83 8.39
CA SER A 40 13.39 -6.23 7.25
C SER A 40 12.52 -6.35 6.01
N VAL A 41 12.07 -5.21 5.49
CA VAL A 41 11.26 -5.16 4.26
C VAL A 41 12.19 -4.92 3.08
N ILE A 42 12.37 -5.94 2.25
CA ILE A 42 13.12 -5.82 0.99
C ILE A 42 12.19 -5.17 -0.04
N THR A 43 12.37 -3.87 -0.28
CA THR A 43 11.74 -3.21 -1.43
C THR A 43 12.49 -3.62 -2.69
N GLY A 44 11.79 -4.17 -3.69
CA GLY A 44 12.40 -4.46 -5.00
C GLY A 44 12.88 -3.18 -5.69
N LYS A 45 13.31 -3.26 -6.97
CA LYS A 45 13.71 -2.07 -7.78
C LYS A 45 12.64 -0.97 -7.88
N HIS A 46 11.42 -1.23 -7.42
CA HIS A 46 10.37 -0.25 -7.25
C HIS A 46 10.59 0.53 -5.94
N SER A 47 11.12 1.74 -6.08
CA SER A 47 11.27 2.68 -4.96
C SER A 47 9.91 2.88 -4.26
N ILE A 48 9.91 3.21 -2.97
CA ILE A 48 8.70 3.70 -2.27
C ILE A 48 8.02 4.81 -3.09
N MET A 49 8.81 5.62 -3.79
CA MET A 49 8.34 6.62 -4.74
C MET A 49 7.40 6.05 -5.82
N GLU A 50 7.71 4.88 -6.37
CA GLU A 50 6.91 4.28 -7.43
C GLU A 50 5.54 3.81 -6.93
N TYR A 51 5.49 3.28 -5.70
CA TYR A 51 4.22 2.98 -5.04
C TYR A 51 3.38 4.24 -4.83
N LEU A 52 4.00 5.37 -4.45
CA LEU A 52 3.34 6.66 -4.29
C LEU A 52 2.89 7.28 -5.63
N LEU A 53 3.64 7.08 -6.71
CA LEU A 53 3.32 7.61 -8.04
C LEU A 53 2.27 6.76 -8.79
N SER A 54 2.17 5.47 -8.48
CA SER A 54 1.24 4.54 -9.17
C SER A 54 -0.24 4.96 -9.19
N PRO A 55 -0.83 5.58 -8.13
CA PRO A 55 -2.21 6.03 -8.17
C PRO A 55 -2.38 7.32 -8.99
N LEU A 56 -1.35 8.17 -9.03
CA LEU A 56 -1.37 9.41 -9.81
C LEU A 56 -1.35 9.11 -11.31
N MET A 57 -0.52 8.16 -11.75
CA MET A 57 -0.47 7.76 -13.16
C MET A 57 -1.80 7.12 -13.62
N LYS A 58 -2.42 6.27 -12.79
CA LYS A 58 -3.74 5.71 -13.07
C LYS A 58 -4.85 6.78 -13.16
N GLY A 59 -4.72 7.86 -12.40
CA GLY A 59 -5.65 9.01 -12.43
C GLY A 59 -5.52 9.84 -13.69
N VAL A 60 -4.29 10.03 -14.20
CA VAL A 60 -4.00 10.71 -15.46
C VAL A 60 -4.63 9.95 -16.63
N ASP A 61 -4.42 8.64 -16.75
CA ASP A 61 -5.00 7.83 -17.83
C ASP A 61 -6.54 7.91 -17.85
N LYS A 62 -7.18 7.98 -16.68
CA LYS A 62 -8.64 8.09 -16.56
C LYS A 62 -9.17 9.51 -16.82
N ALA A 63 -8.37 10.55 -16.58
CA ALA A 63 -8.73 11.93 -16.87
C ALA A 63 -8.57 12.27 -18.37
N PHE A 64 -7.66 11.59 -19.07
CA PHE A 64 -7.41 11.76 -20.51
C PHE A 64 -8.11 10.73 -21.41
N SER A 65 -8.74 9.70 -20.83
CA SER A 65 -9.62 8.80 -21.59
C SER A 65 -11.02 9.38 -21.65
N GLU A 66 -11.46 9.82 -22.83
CA GLU A 66 -12.83 10.26 -23.06
C GLU A 66 -13.85 9.17 -22.65
N PRO A 67 -14.98 9.54 -22.03
CA PRO A 67 -16.12 8.64 -21.95
C PRO A 67 -16.62 8.39 -23.38
N VAL A 68 -16.46 7.17 -23.88
CA VAL A 68 -16.99 6.77 -25.19
C VAL A 68 -18.52 6.88 -25.12
N ASN A 69 -19.06 8.00 -25.60
CA ASN A 69 -20.49 8.25 -25.64
C ASN A 69 -21.08 7.43 -26.78
N THR A 70 -21.48 6.19 -26.49
CA THR A 70 -22.25 5.35 -27.40
C THR A 70 -23.72 5.77 -27.42
N LYS A 71 -24.03 7.04 -27.72
CA LYS A 71 -25.36 7.40 -28.22
C LYS A 71 -25.35 7.17 -29.71
N ARG A 72 -25.78 5.97 -30.11
CA ARG A 72 -26.13 5.69 -31.51
C ARG A 72 -27.15 6.74 -31.95
N LEU A 73 -26.74 7.57 -32.91
CA LEU A 73 -27.66 8.28 -33.79
C LEU A 73 -28.36 7.23 -34.62
N ASP A 74 -29.59 6.92 -34.27
CA ASP A 74 -30.55 6.41 -35.24
C ASP A 74 -31.62 7.50 -35.37
N THR A 75 -31.51 8.27 -36.44
CA THR A 75 -32.54 9.18 -36.98
C THR A 75 -32.31 9.25 -38.48
N PRO A 76 -33.34 9.34 -39.34
CA PRO A 76 -34.78 9.32 -39.13
C PRO A 76 -35.47 7.99 -39.55
#